data_AF-A0A7R9W677-F1
#
_entry.id   AF-A0A7R9W677-F1
#
_cell.length_a   1.000
_cell.length_b   1.000
_cell.length_c   1.000
_cell.angle_alpha   90.00
_cell.angle_beta   90.00
_cell.angle_gamma   90.00
#
_symmetry.space_group_name_H-M   'P 1'
#
loop_
_entity.id
_entity.type
_entity.pdbx_description
1 polymer ?
#
loop_
_entity_poly.entity_id
_entity_poly.type
_entity_poly.pdbx_seq_one_letter_code
_entity_poly.pdbx_strand_id
1 'polypeptide(L)'
;LLTQIANTKQALLNHAIETGPSFVTSSPSQEQQACEANIFQVCPTKPYEDMNYVGRGLIITGLVLFAIQAFLSVLLIVWTVLYRRRNIIKMSQPEFLVLIAFGCLVMSLSIPPLAVQGAYRYVQDPISGEQRTDMPNGAIARVDAACMAAPWLAGLGFVLVFSALSAKIWRAKRIFDGAVRFQRETVHAKDMLLIMVVMFIVEVALLLSWQLVSPLRWEREVTSWDENGYPTESIGACRSDKALAFVVPLLSFKGLCLLYALYLCYITRKVPSDLTEQKWISFSI
;
A
#
# COMPACT_ATOMS: atom_id res chain seq x y z
N LEU A 1 26.32 -16.11 48.89
CA LEU A 1 25.67 -15.19 47.93
C LEU A 1 26.05 -15.51 46.48
N LEU A 2 27.34 -15.57 46.12
CA LEU A 2 27.78 -15.92 44.75
C LEU A 2 27.41 -17.35 44.31
N THR A 3 27.38 -18.32 45.22
CA THR A 3 26.96 -19.71 44.94
C THR A 3 25.46 -19.85 44.67
N GLN A 4 24.62 -19.03 45.30
CA GLN A 4 23.18 -19.00 45.05
C GLN A 4 22.83 -18.34 43.70
N ILE A 5 23.65 -17.38 43.26
CA ILE A 5 23.52 -16.71 41.96
C ILE A 5 23.94 -17.65 40.81
N ALA A 6 24.92 -18.53 41.04
CA ALA A 6 25.32 -19.54 40.06
C ALA A 6 24.23 -20.61 39.86
N ASN A 7 23.63 -21.12 40.94
CA ASN A 7 22.55 -22.11 40.85
C ASN A 7 21.29 -21.56 40.17
N THR A 8 20.94 -20.29 40.40
CA THR A 8 19.79 -19.65 39.75
C THR A 8 20.04 -19.38 38.27
N LYS A 9 21.27 -19.03 37.86
CA LYS A 9 21.62 -18.90 36.45
C LYS A 9 21.57 -20.25 35.72
N GLN A 10 22.04 -21.32 36.35
CA GLN A 10 21.97 -22.67 35.78
C GLN A 10 20.53 -23.17 35.68
N ALA A 11 19.69 -22.91 36.70
CA ALA A 11 18.27 -23.25 36.68
C ALA A 11 17.50 -22.47 35.60
N LEU A 12 17.80 -21.18 35.40
CA LEU A 12 17.21 -20.38 34.33
C LEU A 12 17.64 -20.83 32.92
N LEU A 13 18.90 -21.24 32.75
CA LEU A 13 19.39 -21.82 31.49
C LEU A 13 18.69 -23.15 31.19
N ASN A 14 18.57 -24.04 32.18
CA ASN A 14 17.88 -25.32 32.00
C ASN A 14 16.39 -25.12 31.72
N HIS A 15 15.73 -24.19 32.42
CA HIS A 15 14.32 -23.89 32.18
C HIS A 15 14.08 -23.21 30.83
N ALA A 16 15.03 -22.39 30.34
CA ALA A 16 14.97 -21.78 29.00
C ALA A 16 15.25 -22.80 27.87
N ILE A 17 15.96 -23.89 28.13
CA ILE A 17 16.10 -25.01 27.19
C ILE A 17 14.80 -25.82 27.10
N GLU A 18 14.08 -25.99 28.22
CA GLU A 18 12.78 -26.69 28.26
C GLU A 18 11.59 -25.83 27.77
N THR A 19 11.71 -24.50 27.79
CA THR A 19 10.61 -23.56 27.43
C THR A 19 10.93 -22.60 26.28
N GLY A 20 12.11 -22.73 25.65
CA GLY A 20 12.40 -22.10 24.36
C GLY A 20 11.36 -22.54 23.31
N PRO A 21 11.22 -21.82 22.18
CA PRO A 21 10.25 -22.19 21.17
C PRO A 21 10.47 -23.66 20.88
N SER A 22 9.45 -24.49 21.11
CA SER A 22 9.42 -25.81 20.54
C SER A 22 9.62 -25.55 19.07
N PHE A 23 10.85 -25.76 18.58
CA PHE A 23 11.04 -25.99 17.17
C PHE A 23 10.00 -27.07 16.93
N VAL A 24 8.98 -26.76 16.13
CA VAL A 24 8.19 -27.80 15.51
C VAL A 24 9.19 -28.44 14.56
N THR A 25 10.11 -29.22 15.12
CA THR A 25 10.69 -30.37 14.49
C THR A 25 9.47 -31.25 14.29
N SER A 26 8.78 -31.03 13.17
CA SER A 26 8.07 -32.13 12.53
C SER A 26 9.00 -33.33 12.69
N SER A 27 8.52 -34.40 13.33
CA SER A 27 9.30 -35.61 13.50
C SER A 27 10.02 -35.90 12.19
N PRO A 28 11.36 -36.05 12.17
CA PRO A 28 12.08 -36.26 10.93
C PRO A 28 11.40 -37.41 10.19
N SER A 29 11.13 -37.20 8.90
CA SER A 29 10.50 -38.24 8.08
C SER A 29 11.29 -39.55 8.21
N GLN A 30 10.63 -40.70 8.07
CA GLN A 30 11.29 -42.01 8.14
C GLN A 30 12.54 -42.07 7.23
N GLU A 31 12.55 -41.29 6.15
CA GLU A 31 13.65 -41.20 5.18
C GLU A 31 14.81 -40.30 5.65
N GLN A 32 14.56 -39.22 6.41
CA GLN A 32 15.61 -38.45 7.07
C GLN A 32 16.25 -39.23 8.22
N GLN A 33 15.44 -39.95 9.00
CA GLN A 33 15.96 -40.89 9.99
C GLN A 33 16.79 -42.01 9.33
N ALA A 34 16.40 -42.45 8.12
CA ALA A 34 17.17 -43.42 7.34
C ALA A 34 18.47 -42.83 6.75
N CYS A 35 18.49 -41.56 6.32
CA CYS A 35 19.71 -40.87 5.85
C CYS A 35 20.70 -40.66 7.01
N GLU A 36 20.21 -40.21 8.17
CA GLU A 36 21.02 -40.06 9.41
C GLU A 36 21.46 -41.43 9.97
N ALA A 37 20.70 -42.49 9.74
CA ALA A 37 21.06 -43.87 10.09
C ALA A 37 22.10 -44.52 9.14
N ASN A 38 22.83 -43.72 8.35
CA ASN A 38 23.92 -44.16 7.45
C ASN A 38 23.51 -45.14 6.34
N ILE A 39 22.25 -45.08 5.85
CA ILE A 39 21.80 -45.96 4.76
C ILE A 39 22.22 -45.41 3.37
N PHE A 40 22.54 -44.12 3.26
CA PHE A 40 23.01 -43.49 2.01
C PHE A 40 24.35 -42.77 2.19
N GLN A 41 25.22 -42.86 1.18
CA GLN A 41 26.62 -42.41 1.25
C GLN A 41 26.80 -40.88 1.06
N VAL A 42 25.79 -40.17 0.55
CA VAL A 42 25.73 -38.70 0.47
C VAL A 42 24.26 -38.27 0.48
N CYS A 43 23.82 -37.48 1.47
CA CYS A 43 22.51 -36.83 1.41
C CYS A 43 22.63 -35.60 0.48
N PRO A 44 21.77 -35.41 -0.54
CA PRO A 44 21.86 -34.24 -1.41
C PRO A 44 21.60 -32.97 -0.60
N THR A 45 22.60 -32.07 -0.57
CA THR A 45 22.46 -30.75 0.06
C THR A 45 21.72 -29.82 -0.90
N LYS A 46 20.51 -29.39 -0.54
CA LYS A 46 19.78 -28.36 -1.29
C LYS A 46 20.58 -27.04 -1.20
N PRO A 47 20.92 -26.38 -2.32
CA PRO A 47 21.57 -25.08 -2.28
C PRO A 47 20.66 -24.03 -1.61
N TYR A 48 21.29 -23.03 -1.01
CA TYR A 48 20.55 -21.90 -0.43
C TYR A 48 19.91 -21.09 -1.56
N GLU A 49 18.59 -20.92 -1.50
CA GLU A 49 17.84 -20.11 -2.44
C GLU A 49 17.81 -18.65 -1.97
N ASP A 50 18.33 -17.73 -2.79
CA ASP A 50 18.15 -16.30 -2.55
C ASP A 50 16.75 -15.84 -2.98
N MET A 51 15.91 -15.58 -1.99
CA MET A 51 14.53 -15.15 -2.18
C MET A 51 14.39 -13.67 -2.57
N ASN A 52 15.49 -12.94 -2.79
CA ASN A 52 15.50 -11.53 -3.21
C ASN A 52 14.52 -10.67 -2.41
N TYR A 53 14.47 -10.87 -1.10
CA TYR A 53 13.63 -10.03 -0.25
C TYR A 53 14.14 -8.59 -0.32
N VAL A 54 13.21 -7.65 -0.48
CA VAL A 54 13.47 -6.22 -0.33
C VAL A 54 14.25 -5.99 0.97
N GLY A 55 15.40 -5.32 0.84
CA GLY A 55 16.31 -5.13 1.95
C GLY A 55 15.63 -4.46 3.14
N ARG A 56 15.96 -4.92 4.36
CA ARG A 56 15.40 -4.40 5.61
C ARG A 56 15.54 -2.88 5.73
N GLY A 57 16.65 -2.32 5.25
CA GLY A 57 16.88 -0.88 5.23
C GLY A 57 15.82 -0.13 4.43
N LEU A 58 15.47 -0.59 3.23
CA LEU A 58 14.47 0.06 2.37
C LEU A 58 13.07 -0.02 2.98
N ILE A 59 12.72 -1.15 3.59
CA ILE A 59 11.43 -1.30 4.31
C ILE A 59 11.37 -0.32 5.49
N ILE A 60 12.42 -0.25 6.31
CA ILE A 60 12.49 0.66 7.45
C ILE A 60 12.39 2.12 6.97
N THR A 61 13.12 2.50 5.93
CA THR A 61 13.04 3.85 5.35
C THR A 61 11.62 4.17 4.87
N GLY A 62 10.96 3.25 4.16
CA GLY A 62 9.58 3.43 3.71
C GLY A 62 8.60 3.62 4.87
N LEU A 63 8.73 2.83 5.94
CA LEU A 63 7.87 2.94 7.14
C LEU A 63 8.11 4.23 7.92
N VAL A 64 9.36 4.69 8.01
CA VAL A 64 9.69 5.99 8.64
C VAL A 64 9.08 7.14 7.85
N LEU A 65 9.19 7.13 6.52
CA LEU A 65 8.57 8.16 5.67
C LEU A 65 7.04 8.15 5.80
N PHE A 66 6.43 6.97 5.84
CA PHE A 66 5.00 6.83 6.13
C PHE A 66 4.62 7.44 7.48
N ALA A 67 5.36 7.12 8.55
CA ALA A 67 5.08 7.63 9.89
C ALA A 67 5.17 9.16 9.96
N ILE A 68 6.18 9.76 9.33
CA ILE A 68 6.33 11.22 9.23
C ILE A 68 5.14 11.84 8.49
N GLN A 69 4.78 11.28 7.33
CA GLN A 69 3.66 11.78 6.52
C GLN A 69 2.32 11.64 7.23
N ALA A 70 2.08 10.52 7.90
CA ALA A 70 0.87 10.28 8.68
C ALA A 70 0.77 11.26 9.87
N PHE A 71 1.87 11.45 10.60
CA PHE A 71 1.94 12.42 11.70
C PHE A 71 1.64 13.84 11.21
N LEU A 72 2.28 14.28 10.13
CA LEU A 72 2.04 15.61 9.54
C LEU A 72 0.58 15.77 9.10
N SER A 73 0.01 14.76 8.43
CA SER A 73 -1.38 14.81 7.97
C SER A 73 -2.36 14.93 9.14
N VAL A 74 -2.18 14.14 10.21
CA VAL A 74 -3.02 14.22 11.41
C VAL A 74 -2.87 15.58 12.10
N LEU A 75 -1.64 16.08 12.25
CA LEU A 75 -1.38 17.39 12.84
C LEU A 75 -2.08 18.51 12.07
N LEU A 76 -2.00 18.49 10.73
CA LEU A 76 -2.67 19.47 9.88
C LEU A 76 -4.20 19.37 9.94
N ILE A 77 -4.76 18.17 10.00
CA ILE A 77 -6.21 17.97 10.20
C ILE A 77 -6.64 18.57 11.54
N VAL A 78 -5.96 18.21 12.63
CA VAL A 78 -6.27 18.72 13.98
C VAL A 78 -6.16 20.25 14.02
N TRP A 79 -5.06 20.80 13.49
CA TRP A 79 -4.86 22.25 13.41
C TRP A 79 -5.99 22.94 12.62
N THR A 80 -6.36 22.39 11.46
CA THR A 80 -7.44 22.95 10.63
C THR A 80 -8.78 22.94 11.36
N VAL A 81 -9.10 21.86 12.08
CA VAL A 81 -10.35 21.74 12.84
C VAL A 81 -10.38 22.69 14.04
N LEU A 82 -9.28 22.82 14.78
CA LEU A 82 -9.18 23.70 15.95
C LEU A 82 -9.32 25.18 15.55
N TYR A 83 -8.67 25.59 14.46
CA TYR A 83 -8.66 26.98 14.00
C TYR A 83 -9.72 27.29 12.93
N ARG A 84 -10.68 26.39 12.66
CA ARG A 84 -11.71 26.53 11.60
C ARG A 84 -12.54 27.82 11.66
N ARG A 85 -12.60 28.49 12.81
CA ARG A 85 -13.33 29.75 13.02
C ARG A 85 -12.52 31.00 12.67
N ARG A 86 -11.19 30.91 12.53
CA ARG A 86 -10.35 32.04 12.16
C ARG A 86 -10.61 32.43 10.70
N ASN A 87 -10.63 33.73 10.42
CA ASN A 87 -11.00 34.27 9.10
C ASN A 87 -10.18 33.66 7.95
N ILE A 88 -8.87 33.48 8.14
CA ILE A 88 -7.97 32.90 7.13
C ILE A 88 -8.45 31.50 6.73
N ILE A 89 -8.59 30.57 7.69
CA ILE A 89 -9.01 29.18 7.42
C ILE A 89 -10.45 29.10 6.92
N LYS A 90 -11.32 29.98 7.43
CA LYS A 90 -12.72 30.06 6.99
C LYS A 90 -12.82 30.45 5.51
N MET A 91 -11.96 31.34 5.02
CA MET A 91 -11.90 31.69 3.60
C MET A 91 -11.38 30.54 2.73
N SER A 92 -10.40 29.77 3.23
CA SER A 92 -9.82 28.61 2.55
C SER A 92 -10.71 27.36 2.51
N GLN A 93 -11.90 27.42 3.12
CA GLN A 93 -12.90 26.35 3.20
C GLN A 93 -12.35 25.08 3.90
N PRO A 94 -12.52 24.98 5.24
CA PRO A 94 -11.85 23.96 6.05
C PRO A 94 -12.22 22.52 5.66
N GLU A 95 -13.45 22.27 5.22
CA GLU A 95 -13.91 20.92 4.83
C GLU A 95 -13.06 20.32 3.68
N PHE A 96 -12.73 21.12 2.67
CA PHE A 96 -11.89 20.66 1.57
C PHE A 96 -10.43 20.47 2.00
N LEU A 97 -9.92 21.29 2.92
CA LEU A 97 -8.55 21.12 3.45
C LEU A 97 -8.42 19.83 4.26
N VAL A 98 -9.41 19.52 5.11
CA VAL A 98 -9.46 18.26 5.85
C VAL A 98 -9.57 17.07 4.90
N LEU A 99 -10.39 17.17 3.85
CA LEU A 99 -10.55 16.10 2.87
C LEU A 99 -9.26 15.81 2.09
N ILE A 100 -8.51 16.85 1.70
CA ILE A 100 -7.20 16.69 1.04
C ILE A 100 -6.20 16.00 1.98
N ALA A 101 -6.08 16.48 3.22
CA ALA A 101 -5.15 15.89 4.19
C ALA A 101 -5.52 14.44 4.53
N PHE A 102 -6.82 14.14 4.66
CA PHE A 102 -7.31 12.79 4.85
C PHE A 102 -7.03 11.90 3.64
N GLY A 103 -7.26 12.38 2.41
CA GLY A 103 -6.93 11.65 1.19
C GLY A 103 -5.44 11.35 1.06
N CYS A 104 -4.56 12.29 1.43
CA CYS A 104 -3.11 12.07 1.50
C CYS A 104 -2.73 10.98 2.51
N LEU A 105 -3.41 10.93 3.66
CA LEU A 105 -3.20 9.89 4.68
C LEU A 105 -3.69 8.51 4.21
N VAL A 106 -4.84 8.44 3.54
CA VAL A 106 -5.35 7.19 2.95
C VAL A 106 -4.41 6.70 1.85
N MET A 107 -3.91 7.60 1.00
CA MET A 107 -2.95 7.25 -0.05
C MET A 107 -1.62 6.74 0.52
N SER A 108 -1.09 7.38 1.58
CA SER A 108 0.16 6.94 2.22
C SER A 108 0.01 5.59 2.93
N LEU A 109 -1.21 5.22 3.35
CA LEU A 109 -1.51 3.90 3.93
C LEU A 109 -1.32 2.74 2.93
N SER A 110 -1.10 3.00 1.64
CA SER A 110 -0.71 1.98 0.66
C SER A 110 0.71 1.44 0.87
N ILE A 111 1.57 2.17 1.60
CA ILE A 111 2.99 1.80 1.80
C ILE A 111 3.14 0.52 2.65
N PRO A 112 2.50 0.37 3.84
CA PRO A 112 2.66 -0.84 4.64
C PRO A 112 2.21 -2.14 3.94
N PRO A 113 1.07 -2.20 3.22
CA PRO A 113 0.72 -3.37 2.40
C PRO A 113 1.78 -3.73 1.35
N LEU A 114 2.38 -2.74 0.69
CA LEU A 114 3.47 -2.96 -0.27
C LEU A 114 4.75 -3.50 0.38
N ALA A 115 4.95 -3.25 1.68
CA ALA A 115 6.09 -3.76 2.44
C ALA A 115 5.91 -5.22 2.91
N VAL A 116 4.69 -5.78 2.80
CA VAL A 116 4.43 -7.17 3.20
C VAL A 116 5.02 -8.11 2.16
N GLN A 117 5.83 -9.06 2.61
CA GLN A 117 6.47 -10.07 1.77
C GLN A 117 6.01 -11.46 2.16
N GLY A 118 5.92 -12.35 1.17
CA GLY A 118 5.59 -13.75 1.34
C GLY A 118 6.67 -14.70 0.83
N ALA A 119 6.65 -15.91 1.38
CA ALA A 119 7.31 -17.06 0.77
C ALA A 119 6.52 -17.54 -0.45
N TYR A 120 6.64 -18.82 -0.81
CA TYR A 120 5.85 -19.42 -1.89
C TYR A 120 4.34 -19.41 -1.61
N ARG A 121 3.53 -19.70 -2.63
CA ARG A 121 2.07 -19.82 -2.49
C ARG A 121 1.65 -21.13 -1.80
N TYR A 122 2.35 -22.20 -2.14
CA TYR A 122 2.12 -23.55 -1.64
C TYR A 122 3.29 -24.03 -0.79
N VAL A 123 3.03 -25.01 0.08
CA VAL A 123 4.07 -25.62 0.91
C VAL A 123 5.03 -26.38 -0.01
N GLN A 124 6.29 -25.95 -0.05
CA GLN A 124 7.35 -26.67 -0.78
C GLN A 124 7.88 -27.82 0.04
N ASP A 125 8.32 -28.87 -0.66
CA ASP A 125 9.02 -29.96 -0.02
C ASP A 125 10.42 -29.56 0.41
N PRO A 126 10.81 -29.82 1.68
CA PRO A 126 12.15 -29.50 2.15
C PRO A 126 13.25 -30.36 1.49
N ILE A 127 12.89 -31.50 0.88
CA ILE A 127 13.83 -32.46 0.29
C ILE A 127 13.98 -32.26 -1.23
N SER A 128 12.89 -32.27 -2.00
CA SER A 128 12.96 -32.14 -3.47
C SER A 128 13.00 -30.69 -3.96
N GLY A 129 12.62 -29.71 -3.12
CA GLY A 129 12.36 -28.34 -3.58
C GLY A 129 11.19 -28.24 -4.56
N GLU A 130 10.52 -29.36 -4.83
CA GLU A 130 9.35 -29.46 -5.68
C GLU A 130 8.11 -29.08 -4.87
N GLN A 131 7.08 -28.60 -5.55
CA GLN A 131 5.82 -28.23 -4.92
C GLN A 131 5.08 -29.53 -4.52
N ARG A 132 5.28 -30.00 -3.28
CA ARG A 132 4.78 -31.32 -2.82
C ARG A 132 3.27 -31.48 -2.97
N THR A 133 2.50 -30.41 -2.79
CA THR A 133 1.04 -30.49 -2.66
C THR A 133 0.35 -29.17 -2.99
N ASP A 134 -0.92 -29.22 -3.39
CA ASP A 134 -1.82 -28.07 -3.55
C ASP A 134 -2.21 -27.41 -2.20
N MET A 135 -1.44 -27.66 -1.13
CA MET A 135 -1.70 -27.09 0.20
C MET A 135 -1.21 -25.63 0.25
N PRO A 136 -2.10 -24.65 0.45
CA PRO A 136 -1.71 -23.25 0.50
C PRO A 136 -0.94 -22.95 1.78
N ASN A 137 0.07 -22.10 1.67
CA ASN A 137 0.81 -21.60 2.84
C ASN A 137 -0.12 -20.77 3.74
N GLY A 138 -0.12 -21.02 5.05
CA GLY A 138 -1.03 -20.33 5.99
C GLY A 138 -0.90 -18.80 6.01
N ALA A 139 0.25 -18.26 5.57
CA ALA A 139 0.48 -16.82 5.45
C ALA A 139 -0.05 -16.20 4.14
N ILE A 140 -0.45 -17.00 3.14
CA ILE A 140 -0.74 -16.50 1.79
C ILE A 140 -1.93 -15.55 1.74
N ALA A 141 -2.98 -15.84 2.52
CA ALA A 141 -4.18 -15.00 2.56
C ALA A 141 -3.87 -13.56 3.02
N ARG A 142 -2.91 -13.40 3.94
CA ARG A 142 -2.46 -12.09 4.42
C ARG A 142 -1.70 -11.32 3.34
N VAL A 143 -0.87 -12.01 2.56
CA VAL A 143 -0.07 -11.36 1.50
C VAL A 143 -0.94 -11.05 0.29
N ASP A 144 -1.89 -11.94 -0.08
CA ASP A 144 -2.91 -11.68 -1.11
C ASP A 144 -3.77 -10.46 -0.74
N ALA A 145 -4.19 -10.35 0.53
CA ALA A 145 -4.93 -9.19 1.02
C ALA A 145 -4.09 -7.90 0.95
N ALA A 146 -2.79 -7.97 1.25
CA ALA A 146 -1.88 -6.82 1.13
C ALA A 146 -1.69 -6.39 -0.33
N CYS A 147 -1.56 -7.35 -1.25
CA CYS A 147 -1.47 -7.11 -2.70
C CYS A 147 -2.67 -6.33 -3.23
N MET A 148 -3.89 -6.67 -2.77
CA MET A 148 -5.09 -5.94 -3.17
C MET A 148 -5.29 -4.63 -2.39
N ALA A 149 -4.87 -4.53 -1.13
CA ALA A 149 -5.03 -3.31 -0.36
C ALA A 149 -4.28 -2.11 -0.96
N ALA A 150 -3.11 -2.34 -1.57
CA ALA A 150 -2.29 -1.27 -2.17
C ALA A 150 -3.02 -0.46 -3.26
N PRO A 151 -3.55 -1.05 -4.35
CA PRO A 151 -4.29 -0.28 -5.37
C PRO A 151 -5.57 0.36 -4.83
N TRP A 152 -6.25 -0.28 -3.87
CA TRP A 152 -7.44 0.30 -3.23
C TRP A 152 -7.12 1.58 -2.46
N LEU A 153 -6.12 1.54 -1.58
CA LEU A 153 -5.73 2.69 -0.77
C LEU A 153 -5.17 3.82 -1.64
N ALA A 154 -4.35 3.50 -2.64
CA ALA A 154 -3.84 4.48 -3.58
C ALA A 154 -4.96 5.13 -4.43
N GLY A 155 -5.89 4.33 -4.94
CA GLY A 155 -7.01 4.81 -5.77
C GLY A 155 -7.99 5.68 -5.00
N LEU A 156 -8.44 5.21 -3.84
CA LEU A 156 -9.36 5.97 -2.98
C LEU A 156 -8.72 7.27 -2.47
N GLY A 157 -7.45 7.21 -2.04
CA GLY A 157 -6.71 8.40 -1.62
C GLY A 157 -6.58 9.43 -2.74
N PHE A 158 -6.24 8.99 -3.95
CA PHE A 158 -6.16 9.85 -5.13
C PHE A 158 -7.49 10.56 -5.41
N VAL A 159 -8.61 9.83 -5.46
CA VAL A 159 -9.91 10.44 -5.78
C VAL A 159 -10.37 11.42 -4.71
N LEU A 160 -10.10 11.16 -3.42
CA LEU A 160 -10.42 12.10 -2.35
C LEU A 160 -9.66 13.43 -2.52
N VAL A 161 -8.35 13.36 -2.79
CA VAL A 161 -7.52 14.56 -3.03
C VAL A 161 -7.95 15.28 -4.30
N PHE A 162 -8.03 14.54 -5.41
CA PHE A 162 -8.34 15.08 -6.72
C PHE A 162 -9.72 15.76 -6.77
N SER A 163 -10.73 15.12 -6.20
CA SER A 163 -12.11 15.64 -6.18
C SER A 163 -12.22 16.91 -5.34
N ALA A 164 -11.50 16.99 -4.21
CA ALA A 164 -11.43 18.19 -3.38
C ALA A 164 -10.74 19.36 -4.09
N LEU A 165 -9.60 19.11 -4.75
CA LEU A 165 -8.88 20.14 -5.51
C LEU A 165 -9.69 20.62 -6.72
N SER A 166 -10.28 19.69 -7.47
CA SER A 166 -11.13 20.01 -8.62
C SER A 166 -12.35 20.81 -8.22
N ALA A 167 -13.00 20.48 -7.10
CA ALA A 167 -14.10 21.28 -6.55
C ALA A 167 -13.66 22.70 -6.21
N LYS A 168 -12.50 22.88 -5.56
CA LYS A 168 -11.96 24.22 -5.28
C LYS A 168 -11.73 25.05 -6.55
N ILE A 169 -11.10 24.46 -7.56
CA ILE A 169 -10.81 25.14 -8.84
C ILE A 169 -12.10 25.48 -9.58
N TRP A 170 -13.05 24.54 -9.64
CA TRP A 170 -14.32 24.75 -10.34
C TRP A 170 -15.16 25.84 -9.66
N ARG A 171 -15.17 25.89 -8.32
CA ARG A 171 -15.82 26.97 -7.57
C ARG A 171 -15.21 28.33 -7.92
N ALA A 172 -13.88 28.41 -7.92
CA ALA A 172 -13.17 29.63 -8.27
C ALA A 172 -13.50 30.09 -9.70
N LYS A 173 -13.50 29.15 -10.65
CA LYS A 173 -13.92 29.39 -12.04
C LYS A 173 -15.34 29.97 -12.12
N ARG A 174 -16.33 29.34 -11.49
CA ARG A 174 -17.73 29.82 -11.54
C ARG A 174 -17.92 31.21 -10.95
N ILE A 175 -17.26 31.49 -9.83
CA ILE A 175 -17.30 32.83 -9.21
C ILE A 175 -16.70 33.87 -10.16
N PHE A 176 -15.56 33.56 -10.78
CA PHE A 176 -14.91 34.45 -11.73
C PHE A 176 -15.75 34.68 -13.00
N ASP A 177 -16.31 33.61 -13.58
CA ASP A 177 -17.18 33.70 -14.76
C ASP A 177 -18.43 34.56 -14.48
N GLY A 178 -19.01 34.44 -13.28
CA GLY A 178 -20.10 35.31 -12.82
C GLY A 178 -19.69 36.77 -12.69
N ALA A 179 -18.51 37.03 -12.11
CA ALA A 179 -17.97 38.39 -11.98
C ALA A 179 -17.73 39.05 -13.35
N VAL A 180 -17.16 38.33 -14.32
CA VAL A 180 -16.96 38.83 -15.69
C VAL A 180 -18.29 39.13 -16.39
N ARG A 181 -19.34 38.35 -16.11
CA ARG A 181 -20.69 38.55 -16.65
C ARG A 181 -21.54 39.55 -15.86
N PHE A 182 -21.01 40.13 -14.78
CA PHE A 182 -21.75 40.95 -13.82
C PHE A 182 -23.03 40.27 -13.29
N GLN A 183 -23.03 38.94 -13.22
CA GLN A 183 -24.15 38.14 -12.71
C GLN A 183 -23.79 37.50 -11.38
N ARG A 184 -24.70 37.58 -10.41
CA ARG A 184 -24.51 36.93 -9.10
C ARG A 184 -24.70 35.43 -9.23
N GLU A 185 -23.59 34.72 -9.32
CA GLU A 185 -23.56 33.26 -9.33
C GLU A 185 -23.53 32.71 -7.89
N THR A 186 -24.50 31.88 -7.54
CA THR A 186 -24.54 31.20 -6.23
C THR A 186 -24.13 29.74 -6.39
N VAL A 187 -22.86 29.45 -6.10
CA VAL A 187 -22.33 28.08 -6.15
C VAL A 187 -22.85 27.28 -4.96
N HIS A 188 -23.69 26.28 -5.22
CA HIS A 188 -24.18 25.38 -4.19
C HIS A 188 -23.15 24.29 -3.88
N ALA A 189 -22.91 24.03 -2.60
CA ALA A 189 -22.00 22.95 -2.16
C ALA A 189 -22.50 21.55 -2.57
N LYS A 190 -23.82 21.39 -2.76
CA LYS A 190 -24.47 20.12 -3.15
C LYS A 190 -24.05 19.67 -4.56
N ASP A 191 -23.91 20.60 -5.49
CA ASP A 191 -23.54 20.28 -6.88
C ASP A 191 -22.11 19.76 -6.96
N MET A 192 -21.21 20.29 -6.12
CA MET A 192 -19.83 19.82 -6.01
C MET A 192 -19.77 18.42 -5.41
N LEU A 193 -20.53 18.21 -4.32
CA LEU A 193 -20.61 16.92 -3.65
C LEU A 193 -21.10 15.81 -4.60
N LEU A 194 -22.09 16.11 -5.45
CA LEU A 194 -22.59 15.16 -6.45
C LEU A 194 -21.47 14.71 -7.41
N ILE A 195 -20.70 15.66 -7.96
CA ILE A 195 -19.58 15.35 -8.87
C ILE A 195 -18.51 14.51 -8.15
N MET A 196 -18.18 14.85 -6.90
CA MET A 196 -17.21 14.11 -6.10
C MET A 196 -17.66 12.66 -5.86
N VAL A 197 -18.94 12.46 -5.51
CA VAL A 197 -19.52 11.13 -5.30
C VAL A 197 -19.52 10.32 -6.58
N VAL A 198 -19.84 10.92 -7.73
CA VAL A 198 -19.78 10.23 -9.03
C VAL A 198 -18.36 9.76 -9.35
N MET A 199 -17.34 10.61 -9.19
CA MET A 199 -15.95 10.20 -9.40
C MET A 199 -15.54 9.07 -8.46
N PHE A 200 -15.97 9.12 -7.20
CA PHE A 200 -15.70 8.08 -6.21
C PHE A 200 -16.35 6.74 -6.59
N ILE A 201 -17.61 6.75 -7.02
CA ILE A 201 -18.31 5.55 -7.48
C ILE A 201 -17.59 4.94 -8.69
N VAL A 202 -17.15 5.75 -9.65
CA VAL A 202 -16.41 5.26 -10.83
C VAL A 202 -15.11 4.56 -10.42
N GLU A 203 -14.31 5.16 -9.53
CA GLU A 203 -13.07 4.55 -9.04
C GLU A 203 -13.33 3.26 -8.26
N VAL A 204 -14.32 3.25 -7.36
CA VAL A 204 -14.74 2.05 -6.63
C VAL A 204 -15.19 0.96 -7.60
N ALA A 205 -15.97 1.30 -8.63
CA ALA A 205 -16.44 0.32 -9.62
C ALA A 205 -15.27 -0.28 -10.41
N LEU A 206 -14.29 0.53 -10.83
CA LEU A 206 -13.08 0.05 -11.51
C LEU A 206 -12.26 -0.88 -10.61
N LEU A 207 -11.99 -0.50 -9.36
CA LEU A 207 -11.24 -1.32 -8.41
C LEU A 207 -11.98 -2.60 -8.01
N LEU A 208 -13.30 -2.52 -7.81
CA LEU A 208 -14.13 -3.67 -7.51
C LEU A 208 -14.17 -4.65 -8.69
N SER A 209 -14.27 -4.14 -9.92
CA SER A 209 -14.20 -4.99 -11.11
C SER A 209 -12.87 -5.74 -11.19
N TRP A 210 -11.76 -5.09 -10.84
CA TRP A 210 -10.45 -5.73 -10.80
C TRP A 210 -10.39 -6.81 -9.72
N GLN A 211 -10.85 -6.50 -8.50
CA GLN A 211 -10.90 -7.42 -7.37
C GLN A 211 -11.73 -8.69 -7.67
N LEU A 212 -12.87 -8.55 -8.33
CA LEU A 212 -13.80 -9.66 -8.57
C LEU A 212 -13.40 -10.51 -9.78
N VAL A 213 -12.87 -9.90 -10.84
CA VAL A 213 -12.57 -10.62 -12.10
C VAL A 213 -11.15 -11.18 -12.13
N SER A 214 -10.17 -10.41 -11.64
CA SER A 214 -8.76 -10.83 -11.65
C SER A 214 -8.01 -10.23 -10.46
N PRO A 215 -8.26 -10.73 -9.23
CA PRO A 215 -7.60 -10.23 -8.03
C PRO A 215 -6.08 -10.40 -8.13
N LEU A 216 -5.33 -9.45 -7.58
CA LEU A 216 -3.90 -9.59 -7.37
C LEU A 216 -3.65 -10.65 -6.31
N ARG A 217 -2.79 -11.59 -6.67
CA ARG A 217 -2.33 -12.66 -5.79
C ARG A 217 -0.83 -12.59 -5.68
N TRP A 218 -0.32 -12.93 -4.50
CA TRP A 218 1.11 -13.08 -4.31
C TRP A 218 1.57 -14.37 -4.98
N GLU A 219 2.52 -14.21 -5.89
CA GLU A 219 3.18 -15.30 -6.59
C GLU A 219 4.68 -15.09 -6.52
N ARG A 220 5.41 -16.20 -6.42
CA ARG A 220 6.86 -16.21 -6.37
C ARG A 220 7.36 -17.09 -7.50
N GLU A 221 8.13 -16.47 -8.38
CA GLU A 221 8.70 -17.09 -9.57
C GLU A 221 10.19 -17.34 -9.32
N VAL A 222 10.67 -18.52 -9.72
CA VAL A 222 12.10 -18.86 -9.69
C VAL A 222 12.76 -18.23 -10.91
N THR A 223 13.78 -17.40 -10.67
CA THR A 223 14.49 -16.68 -11.71
C THR A 223 15.67 -17.48 -12.25
N SER A 224 16.33 -18.24 -11.38
CA SER A 224 17.51 -19.04 -11.74
C SER A 224 17.50 -20.41 -11.07
N TRP A 225 18.07 -21.38 -11.77
CA TRP A 225 18.14 -22.79 -11.39
C TRP A 225 19.59 -23.24 -11.41
N ASP A 226 19.94 -24.14 -10.50
CA ASP A 226 21.22 -24.85 -10.48
C ASP A 226 21.29 -25.95 -11.56
N GLU A 227 22.49 -26.44 -11.88
CA GLU A 227 22.71 -27.56 -12.82
C GLU A 227 21.94 -28.83 -12.41
N ASN A 228 21.69 -28.98 -11.11
CA ASN A 228 20.94 -30.08 -10.53
C ASN A 228 19.41 -29.84 -10.48
N GLY A 229 18.92 -28.73 -11.04
CA GLY A 229 17.50 -28.39 -11.08
C GLY A 229 16.92 -27.79 -9.79
N TYR A 230 17.76 -27.33 -8.86
CA TYR A 230 17.31 -26.65 -7.63
C TYR A 230 17.17 -25.14 -7.86
N PRO A 231 16.17 -24.48 -7.26
CA PRO A 231 16.03 -23.03 -7.36
C PRO A 231 17.17 -22.32 -6.61
N THR A 232 17.87 -21.41 -7.28
CA THR A 232 18.97 -20.63 -6.69
C THR A 232 18.56 -19.20 -6.40
N GLU A 233 17.71 -18.60 -7.22
CA GLU A 233 17.13 -17.28 -6.95
C GLU A 233 15.64 -17.25 -7.27
N SER A 234 14.86 -16.57 -6.44
CA SER A 234 13.44 -16.32 -6.69
C SER A 234 13.03 -14.89 -6.36
N ILE A 235 11.97 -14.41 -7.02
CA ILE A 235 11.39 -13.08 -6.80
C ILE A 235 9.90 -13.22 -6.53
N GLY A 236 9.42 -12.55 -5.49
CA GLY A 236 8.00 -12.48 -5.15
C GLY A 236 7.38 -11.18 -5.64
N ALA A 237 6.22 -11.27 -6.30
CA ALA A 237 5.46 -10.12 -6.76
C ALA A 237 3.96 -10.38 -6.70
N CYS A 238 3.17 -9.29 -6.64
CA CYS A 238 1.73 -9.39 -6.82
C CYS A 238 1.41 -9.51 -8.32
N ARG A 239 0.85 -10.64 -8.74
CA ARG A 239 0.49 -10.96 -10.12
C ARG A 239 -1.03 -11.05 -10.28
N SER A 240 -1.49 -10.79 -11.50
CA SER A 240 -2.88 -10.94 -11.92
C SER A 240 -2.87 -11.30 -13.40
N ASP A 241 -3.65 -12.32 -13.79
CA ASP A 241 -3.69 -12.86 -15.16
C ASP A 241 -3.96 -11.78 -16.21
N LYS A 242 -4.79 -10.79 -15.85
CA LYS A 242 -5.24 -9.71 -16.73
C LYS A 242 -4.93 -8.33 -16.13
N ALA A 243 -3.80 -8.19 -15.44
CA ALA A 243 -3.44 -6.94 -14.75
C ALA A 243 -3.53 -5.70 -15.66
N LEU A 244 -2.98 -5.77 -16.89
CA LEU A 244 -2.99 -4.65 -17.83
C LEU A 244 -4.40 -4.21 -18.23
N ALA A 245 -5.36 -5.13 -18.31
CA ALA A 245 -6.74 -4.82 -18.69
C ALA A 245 -7.45 -3.93 -17.66
N PHE A 246 -7.01 -3.94 -16.40
CA PHE A 246 -7.56 -3.10 -15.33
C PHE A 246 -6.68 -1.88 -15.04
N VAL A 247 -5.35 -2.05 -15.09
CA VAL A 247 -4.40 -0.95 -14.87
C VAL A 247 -4.54 0.14 -15.93
N VAL A 248 -4.70 -0.22 -17.21
CA VAL A 248 -4.82 0.76 -18.30
C VAL A 248 -6.05 1.66 -18.11
N PRO A 249 -7.29 1.15 -17.96
CA PRO A 249 -8.46 1.99 -17.69
C PRO A 249 -8.33 2.84 -16.41
N LEU A 250 -7.77 2.28 -15.33
CA LEU A 250 -7.54 3.02 -14.08
C LEU A 250 -6.59 4.21 -14.29
N LEU A 251 -5.46 3.99 -14.97
CA LEU A 251 -4.50 5.05 -15.26
C LEU A 251 -5.04 6.05 -16.28
N SER A 252 -5.80 5.59 -17.29
CA SER A 252 -6.48 6.48 -18.24
C SER A 252 -7.50 7.37 -17.55
N PHE A 253 -8.31 6.82 -16.63
CA PHE A 253 -9.25 7.60 -15.82
C PHE A 253 -8.53 8.67 -15.00
N LYS A 254 -7.48 8.29 -14.25
CA LYS A 254 -6.66 9.24 -13.47
C LYS A 254 -5.98 10.29 -14.34
N GLY A 255 -5.45 9.90 -15.50
CA GLY A 255 -4.82 10.80 -16.46
C GLY A 255 -5.80 11.81 -17.04
N LEU A 256 -7.00 11.39 -17.44
CA LEU A 256 -8.06 12.29 -17.92
C LEU A 256 -8.51 13.26 -16.83
N CYS A 257 -8.63 12.79 -15.59
CA CYS A 257 -8.90 13.64 -14.42
C CYS A 257 -7.82 14.73 -14.29
N LEU A 258 -6.54 14.36 -14.27
CA LEU A 258 -5.44 15.32 -14.16
C LEU A 258 -5.41 16.32 -15.33
N LEU A 259 -5.59 15.85 -16.56
CA LEU A 259 -5.68 16.73 -17.75
C LEU A 259 -6.82 17.73 -17.64
N TYR A 260 -8.00 17.29 -17.16
CA TYR A 260 -9.13 18.18 -16.93
C TYR A 260 -8.82 19.23 -15.83
N ALA A 261 -8.17 18.83 -14.74
CA ALA A 261 -7.78 19.76 -13.68
C ALA A 261 -6.73 20.77 -14.18
N LEU A 262 -5.74 20.34 -14.96
CA LEU A 262 -4.76 21.23 -15.59
C LEU A 262 -5.44 22.22 -16.55
N TYR A 263 -6.41 21.76 -17.35
CA TYR A 263 -7.21 22.62 -18.21
C TYR A 263 -7.98 23.68 -17.40
N LEU A 264 -8.59 23.29 -16.27
CA LEU A 264 -9.27 24.22 -15.37
C LEU A 264 -8.28 25.21 -14.74
N CYS A 265 -7.09 24.79 -14.33
CA CYS A 265 -6.05 25.68 -13.83
C CYS A 265 -5.60 26.67 -14.90
N TYR A 266 -5.45 26.23 -16.15
CA TYR A 266 -5.04 27.08 -17.26
C TYR A 266 -6.04 28.21 -17.54
N ILE A 267 -7.35 27.90 -17.62
CA ILE A 267 -8.36 28.92 -17.92
C ILE A 267 -8.53 29.92 -16.77
N THR A 268 -8.28 29.49 -15.54
CA THR A 268 -8.40 30.32 -14.34
C THR A 268 -7.11 31.06 -13.99
N ARG A 269 -6.03 30.95 -14.79
CA ARG A 269 -4.73 31.59 -14.51
C ARG A 269 -4.78 33.12 -14.44
N LYS A 270 -5.74 33.76 -15.13
CA LYS A 270 -5.87 35.23 -15.22
C LYS A 270 -6.71 35.84 -14.09
N VAL A 271 -7.21 35.03 -13.16
CA VAL A 271 -7.99 35.50 -12.01
C VAL A 271 -7.08 36.33 -11.09
N PRO A 272 -7.52 37.52 -10.63
CA PRO A 272 -6.70 38.41 -9.81
C PRO A 272 -6.22 37.73 -8.51
N SER A 273 -5.04 38.15 -8.05
CA SER A 273 -4.24 37.51 -7.00
C SER A 273 -4.87 37.50 -5.60
N ASP A 274 -6.06 38.06 -5.41
CA ASP A 274 -6.81 37.98 -4.15
C ASP A 274 -7.18 36.53 -3.79
N LEU A 275 -7.11 35.61 -4.77
CA LEU A 275 -7.20 34.16 -4.60
C LEU A 275 -5.82 33.48 -4.64
N THR A 276 -4.88 33.94 -3.81
CA THR A 276 -3.48 33.45 -3.71
C THR A 276 -3.35 31.92 -3.63
N GLU A 277 -4.35 31.23 -3.09
CA GLU A 277 -4.40 29.77 -2.96
C GLU A 277 -4.32 29.03 -4.31
N GLN A 278 -4.85 29.62 -5.38
CA GLN A 278 -4.96 28.94 -6.67
C GLN A 278 -3.58 28.68 -7.32
N LYS A 279 -2.60 29.54 -7.06
CA LYS A 279 -1.21 29.34 -7.54
C LYS A 279 -0.58 28.10 -6.94
N TRP A 280 -0.78 27.87 -5.63
CA TRP A 280 -0.26 26.71 -4.91
C TRP A 280 -0.95 25.42 -5.35
N ILE A 281 -2.26 25.48 -5.60
CA ILE A 281 -3.03 24.34 -6.12
C ILE A 281 -2.52 23.95 -7.52
N SER A 282 -2.30 24.93 -8.41
CA SER A 282 -1.79 24.65 -9.76
C SER A 282 -0.37 24.08 -9.79
N PHE A 283 0.45 24.34 -8.77
CA PHE A 283 1.79 23.74 -8.65
C PHE A 283 1.74 22.32 -8.06
N SER A 284 0.67 22.00 -7.32
CA SER A 284 0.52 20.70 -6.64
C SER A 284 -0.09 19.61 -7.54
N ILE A 285 -0.73 20.01 -8.65
CA ILE A 285 -1.31 19.13 -9.69
C ILE A 285 -0.26 18.91 -10.77
#